data_AF-A0A9E1SW69-F1
#
_entry.id   AF-A0A9E1SW69-F1
#
_cell.length_a   1.000
_cell.length_b   1.000
_cell.length_c   1.000
_cell.angle_alpha   90.00
_cell.angle_beta   90.00
_cell.angle_gamma   90.00
#
_symmetry.space_group_name_H-M   'P 1'
#
loop_
_entity.id
_entity.type
_entity.pdbx_description
1 polymer ?
#
loop_
_entity_poly.entity_id
_entity_poly.type
_entity_poly.pdbx_seq_one_letter_code
_entity_poly.pdbx_strand_id
1 'polypeptide(L)'
;CMHAGGKEILQKLYDKYTKGKVHVVGCGPYAKEAFVSTIPIKTVADMKGVKVRSPEGLAAEVFKRAGAAPVSLPFSEVYTALEKGVIDAADASAHVNNNASGMYKVAKFPIYPGIHSMAVLQFIVNKKVWEKLGKEGQTALEVWYASSYDAMRREADLQDRAIAAKQRAGKDITVIDWSTAERAKFREIAVGAWHDFAKKSPLAKEALDAHLKYMRSVGLLK
;
A
#
# COMPACT_ATOMS: atom_id res chain seq x y z
N CYS A 1 11.49 -2.76 -1.11
CA CYS A 1 12.62 -1.93 -0.65
C CYS A 1 13.88 -2.78 -0.45
N MET A 2 13.88 -3.73 0.50
CA MET A 2 15.08 -4.53 0.85
C MET A 2 15.51 -5.58 -0.20
N HIS A 3 14.78 -5.72 -1.29
CA HIS A 3 15.06 -6.68 -2.35
C HIS A 3 15.14 -5.98 -3.70
N ALA A 4 15.86 -6.61 -4.64
CA ALA A 4 15.98 -6.19 -6.03
C ALA A 4 16.43 -4.73 -6.23
N GLY A 5 17.27 -4.19 -5.34
CA GLY A 5 17.83 -2.84 -5.48
C GLY A 5 16.89 -1.70 -5.06
N GLY A 6 15.78 -2.01 -4.37
CA GLY A 6 14.76 -1.01 -4.06
C GLY A 6 15.23 0.14 -3.15
N LYS A 7 16.13 -0.14 -2.18
CA LYS A 7 16.71 0.90 -1.30
C LYS A 7 17.61 1.83 -2.10
N GLU A 8 18.41 1.28 -3.01
CA GLU A 8 19.35 2.00 -3.86
C GLU A 8 18.61 2.90 -4.86
N ILE A 9 17.51 2.41 -5.44
CA ILE A 9 16.64 3.21 -6.31
C ILE A 9 16.00 4.36 -5.52
N LEU A 10 15.56 4.12 -4.28
CA LEU A 10 15.04 5.19 -3.41
C LEU A 10 16.14 6.21 -3.06
N GLN A 11 17.37 5.77 -2.79
CA GLN A 11 18.50 6.67 -2.58
C GLN A 11 18.76 7.54 -3.82
N LYS A 12 18.76 6.95 -5.03
CA LYS A 12 18.89 7.71 -6.29
C LYS A 12 17.80 8.78 -6.46
N LEU A 13 16.56 8.45 -6.08
CA LEU A 13 15.44 9.41 -6.07
C LEU A 13 15.75 10.60 -5.17
N TYR A 14 16.16 10.34 -3.93
CA TYR A 14 16.52 11.39 -2.98
C TYR A 14 17.74 12.19 -3.44
N ASP A 15 18.77 11.53 -3.96
CA ASP A 15 19.96 12.22 -4.46
C ASP A 15 19.60 13.19 -5.58
N LYS A 16 18.74 12.77 -6.52
CA LYS A 16 18.27 13.60 -7.64
C LYS A 16 17.52 14.85 -7.16
N TYR A 17 16.53 14.69 -6.27
CA TYR A 17 15.65 15.81 -5.91
C TYR A 17 16.16 16.65 -4.74
N THR A 18 16.98 16.08 -3.86
CA THR A 18 17.55 16.80 -2.71
C THR A 18 18.99 17.25 -2.93
N LYS A 19 19.58 16.93 -4.09
CA LYS A 19 20.99 17.19 -4.42
C LYS A 19 21.92 16.50 -3.42
N GLY A 20 21.63 15.23 -3.12
CA GLY A 20 22.40 14.40 -2.19
C GLY A 20 22.36 14.85 -0.74
N LYS A 21 21.35 15.60 -0.30
CA LYS A 21 21.23 16.08 1.09
C LYS A 21 20.55 15.09 2.04
N VAL A 22 20.02 13.99 1.50
CA VAL A 22 19.28 12.97 2.23
C VAL A 22 19.95 11.61 2.07
N HIS A 23 20.07 10.89 3.18
CA HIS A 23 20.46 9.49 3.22
C HIS A 23 19.25 8.62 3.58
N VAL A 24 19.03 7.55 2.82
CA VAL A 24 18.00 6.55 3.04
C VAL A 24 18.58 5.43 3.92
N VAL A 25 18.15 5.39 5.18
CA VAL A 25 18.54 4.32 6.11
C VAL A 25 17.80 3.03 5.76
N GLY A 26 16.50 3.14 5.48
CA GLY A 26 15.70 2.01 5.05
C GLY A 26 14.29 2.38 4.64
N CYS A 27 13.57 1.40 4.10
CA CYS A 27 12.18 1.55 3.71
C CYS A 27 11.45 0.20 3.68
N GLY A 28 10.12 0.25 3.63
CA GLY A 28 9.28 -0.92 3.43
C GLY A 28 7.81 -0.59 3.58
N PRO A 29 6.91 -1.53 3.26
CA PRO A 29 5.50 -1.44 3.63
C PRO A 29 5.25 -2.04 5.02
N TYR A 30 4.50 -1.36 5.88
CA TYR A 30 4.28 -1.81 7.26
C TYR A 30 3.14 -2.84 7.31
N ALA A 31 2.17 -2.71 6.41
CA ALA A 31 1.06 -3.64 6.25
C ALA A 31 0.61 -3.67 4.79
N LYS A 32 -0.22 -4.66 4.47
CA LYS A 32 -1.05 -4.63 3.27
C LYS A 32 -2.38 -4.01 3.66
N GLU A 33 -2.75 -2.90 3.02
CA GLU A 33 -3.94 -2.16 3.41
C GLU A 33 -5.21 -2.93 3.07
N ALA A 34 -6.14 -3.04 4.01
CA ALA A 34 -7.45 -3.60 3.75
C ALA A 34 -8.29 -2.59 2.98
N PHE A 35 -9.12 -3.07 2.06
CA PHE A 35 -10.04 -2.19 1.33
C PHE A 35 -11.33 -2.02 2.14
N VAL A 36 -11.75 -0.79 2.37
CA VAL A 36 -12.99 -0.49 3.12
C VAL A 36 -14.14 -0.42 2.11
N SER A 37 -15.26 -1.10 2.36
CA SER A 37 -16.42 -1.08 1.44
C SER A 37 -17.76 -1.17 2.17
N THR A 38 -18.71 -0.33 1.76
CA THR A 38 -20.12 -0.36 2.19
C THR A 38 -20.95 -1.35 1.38
N ILE A 39 -20.46 -1.78 0.22
CA ILE A 39 -21.09 -2.76 -0.68
C ILE A 39 -20.19 -3.98 -0.88
N PRO A 40 -20.75 -5.16 -1.20
CA PRO A 40 -19.93 -6.33 -1.50
C PRO A 40 -19.24 -6.18 -2.87
N ILE A 41 -17.91 -6.27 -2.89
CA ILE A 41 -17.09 -6.25 -4.10
C ILE A 41 -16.26 -7.54 -4.11
N LYS A 42 -16.73 -8.57 -4.81
CA LYS A 42 -16.16 -9.94 -4.76
C LYS A 42 -15.21 -10.23 -5.92
N THR A 43 -15.28 -9.44 -6.98
CA THR A 43 -14.53 -9.62 -8.23
C THR A 43 -14.08 -8.27 -8.81
N VAL A 44 -13.19 -8.30 -9.79
CA VAL A 44 -12.81 -7.11 -10.55
C VAL A 44 -14.01 -6.50 -11.28
N ALA A 45 -14.96 -7.32 -11.75
CA ALA A 45 -16.15 -6.84 -12.44
C ALA A 45 -17.05 -5.99 -11.53
N ASP A 46 -17.11 -6.32 -10.24
CA ASP A 46 -17.89 -5.58 -9.24
C ASP A 46 -17.32 -4.18 -8.97
N MET A 47 -16.10 -3.87 -9.43
CA MET A 47 -15.53 -2.52 -9.32
C MET A 47 -16.18 -1.51 -10.26
N LYS A 48 -16.94 -1.97 -11.27
CA LYS A 48 -17.55 -1.09 -12.28
C LYS A 48 -18.50 -0.08 -11.64
N GLY A 49 -18.17 1.20 -11.78
CA GLY A 49 -18.96 2.33 -11.26
C GLY A 49 -18.84 2.58 -9.76
N VAL A 50 -18.08 1.76 -9.02
CA VAL A 50 -17.87 1.94 -7.58
C VAL A 50 -17.15 3.26 -7.34
N LYS A 51 -17.72 4.14 -6.51
CA LYS A 51 -17.07 5.38 -6.11
C LYS A 51 -16.04 5.08 -5.03
N VAL A 52 -14.77 5.03 -5.44
CA VAL A 52 -13.67 4.65 -4.55
C VAL A 52 -12.93 5.90 -4.11
N ARG A 53 -12.91 6.21 -2.81
CA ARG A 53 -11.93 7.18 -2.33
C ARG A 53 -10.54 6.63 -2.59
N SER A 54 -9.71 7.38 -3.31
CA SER A 54 -8.33 6.99 -3.64
C SER A 54 -7.41 8.21 -3.66
N PRO A 55 -6.15 8.08 -3.23
CA PRO A 55 -5.13 9.08 -3.50
C PRO A 55 -4.98 9.32 -5.01
N GLU A 56 -4.64 10.55 -5.38
CA GLU A 56 -4.36 10.89 -6.77
C GLU A 56 -3.16 10.12 -7.33
N GLY A 57 -3.07 10.07 -8.66
CA GLY A 57 -1.96 9.44 -9.36
C GLY A 57 -2.20 7.96 -9.61
N LEU A 58 -1.20 7.13 -9.30
CA LEU A 58 -1.15 5.76 -9.80
C LEU A 58 -2.27 4.88 -9.23
N ALA A 59 -2.60 5.02 -7.94
CA ALA A 59 -3.67 4.23 -7.32
C ALA A 59 -5.03 4.52 -7.98
N ALA A 60 -5.39 5.80 -8.11
CA ALA A 60 -6.61 6.21 -8.80
C ALA A 60 -6.67 5.72 -10.25
N GLU A 61 -5.55 5.74 -10.99
CA GLU A 61 -5.49 5.23 -12.36
C GLU A 61 -5.76 3.71 -12.42
N VAL A 62 -5.22 2.93 -11.50
CA VAL A 62 -5.50 1.48 -11.42
C VAL A 62 -6.98 1.24 -11.16
N PHE A 63 -7.59 1.95 -10.20
CA PHE A 63 -9.02 1.82 -9.93
C PHE A 63 -9.88 2.21 -11.13
N LYS A 64 -9.52 3.30 -11.82
CA LYS A 64 -10.19 3.75 -13.04
C LYS A 64 -10.15 2.68 -14.14
N ARG A 65 -8.98 2.04 -14.36
CA ARG A 65 -8.85 0.94 -15.33
C ARG A 65 -9.63 -0.31 -14.94
N ALA A 66 -9.84 -0.54 -13.66
CA ALA A 66 -10.74 -1.59 -13.16
C ALA A 66 -12.23 -1.23 -13.28
N GLY A 67 -12.56 -0.05 -13.81
CA GLY A 67 -13.93 0.40 -14.04
C GLY A 67 -14.54 1.19 -12.88
N ALA A 68 -13.81 1.41 -11.79
CA ALA A 68 -14.26 2.24 -10.69
C ALA A 68 -14.21 3.73 -11.01
N ALA A 69 -14.90 4.54 -10.21
CA ALA A 69 -14.89 6.00 -10.25
C ALA A 69 -14.09 6.54 -9.04
N PRO A 70 -12.77 6.78 -9.18
CA PRO A 70 -11.97 7.29 -8.07
C PRO A 70 -12.39 8.71 -7.67
N VAL A 71 -12.49 8.96 -6.37
CA VAL A 71 -12.82 10.26 -5.77
C VAL A 71 -11.67 10.68 -4.85
N SER A 72 -11.17 11.91 -5.04
CA SER A 72 -10.12 12.48 -4.17
C SER A 72 -10.79 13.14 -2.96
N LEU A 73 -10.53 12.63 -1.76
CA LEU A 73 -11.00 13.19 -0.48
C LEU A 73 -9.90 13.12 0.59
N PRO A 74 -9.81 14.13 1.48
CA PRO A 74 -9.01 14.05 2.69
C PRO A 74 -9.38 12.82 3.52
N PHE A 75 -8.37 12.20 4.16
CA PHE A 75 -8.61 11.00 4.95
C PHE A 75 -9.61 11.22 6.10
N SER A 76 -9.61 12.40 6.72
CA SER A 76 -10.53 12.80 7.78
C SER A 76 -12.01 12.82 7.35
N GLU A 77 -12.29 12.89 6.05
CA GLU A 77 -13.66 12.93 5.52
C GLU A 77 -14.17 11.55 5.10
N VAL A 78 -13.30 10.53 5.06
CA VAL A 78 -13.63 9.20 4.53
C VAL A 78 -14.80 8.55 5.29
N TYR A 79 -14.77 8.60 6.63
CA TYR A 79 -15.84 7.98 7.44
C TYR A 79 -17.20 8.58 7.10
N THR A 80 -17.31 9.91 7.15
CA THR A 80 -18.55 10.64 6.88
C THR A 80 -18.99 10.49 5.42
N ALA A 81 -18.04 10.40 4.48
CA ALA A 81 -18.33 10.20 3.07
C ALA A 81 -18.89 8.79 2.78
N LEU A 82 -18.39 7.76 3.47
CA LEU A 82 -18.96 6.40 3.43
C LEU A 82 -20.36 6.39 4.08
N GLU A 83 -20.51 7.01 5.24
CA GLU A 83 -21.78 7.09 5.98
C GLU A 83 -22.89 7.77 5.16
N LYS A 84 -22.55 8.85 4.46
CA LYS A 84 -23.49 9.62 3.61
C LYS A 84 -23.64 9.06 2.19
N GLY A 85 -22.94 7.97 1.84
CA GLY A 85 -23.01 7.37 0.50
C GLY A 85 -22.40 8.24 -0.62
N VAL A 86 -21.53 9.20 -0.27
CA VAL A 86 -20.76 9.97 -1.25
C VAL A 86 -19.78 9.06 -1.99
N ILE A 87 -19.17 8.13 -1.25
CA ILE A 87 -18.30 7.06 -1.75
C ILE A 87 -18.83 5.71 -1.28
N ASP A 88 -18.57 4.66 -2.05
CA ASP A 88 -18.99 3.29 -1.76
C ASP A 88 -17.86 2.49 -1.10
N ALA A 89 -16.62 2.86 -1.41
CA ALA A 89 -15.43 2.20 -0.89
C ALA A 89 -14.27 3.18 -0.71
N ALA A 90 -13.26 2.78 0.04
CA ALA A 90 -12.09 3.60 0.29
C ALA A 90 -10.79 2.78 0.32
N ASP A 91 -9.81 3.27 -0.44
CA ASP A 91 -8.40 3.16 -0.12
C ASP A 91 -8.14 3.96 1.17
N ALA A 92 -7.70 3.27 2.23
CA ALA A 92 -7.57 3.84 3.57
C ALA A 92 -6.24 3.46 4.24
N SER A 93 -6.21 2.35 4.98
CA SER A 93 -5.06 1.94 5.80
C SER A 93 -5.06 0.42 6.03
N ALA A 94 -4.08 -0.08 6.81
CA ALA A 94 -4.10 -1.44 7.40
C ALA A 94 -5.44 -1.77 8.09
N HIS A 95 -5.78 -3.06 8.16
CA HIS A 95 -7.08 -3.50 8.69
C HIS A 95 -7.28 -3.06 10.15
N VAL A 96 -6.23 -3.14 10.96
CA VAL A 96 -6.20 -2.71 12.35
C VAL A 96 -6.50 -1.23 12.51
N ASN A 97 -5.93 -0.39 11.64
CA ASN A 97 -6.15 1.05 11.68
C ASN A 97 -7.59 1.37 11.25
N ASN A 98 -8.09 0.75 10.17
CA ASN A 98 -9.47 0.91 9.73
C ASN A 98 -10.45 0.50 10.83
N ASN A 99 -10.15 -0.60 11.54
CA ASN A 99 -10.97 -1.07 12.66
C ASN A 99 -10.90 -0.12 13.86
N ALA A 100 -9.71 0.38 14.23
CA ALA A 100 -9.52 1.34 15.30
C ALA A 100 -10.26 2.67 15.04
N SER A 101 -10.28 3.13 13.79
CA SER A 101 -11.06 4.30 13.35
C SER A 101 -12.56 4.04 13.24
N GLY A 102 -13.03 2.82 13.54
CA GLY A 102 -14.45 2.50 13.54
C GLY A 102 -15.07 2.32 12.16
N MET A 103 -14.29 2.20 11.07
CA MET A 103 -14.83 2.09 9.70
C MET A 103 -15.84 0.95 9.54
N TYR A 104 -15.68 -0.13 10.30
CA TYR A 104 -16.60 -1.26 10.35
C TYR A 104 -18.03 -0.89 10.78
N LYS A 105 -18.27 0.29 11.36
CA LYS A 105 -19.60 0.77 11.73
C LYS A 105 -20.44 1.12 10.50
N VAL A 106 -19.81 1.72 9.48
CA VAL A 106 -20.46 2.19 8.24
C VAL A 106 -20.16 1.30 7.03
N ALA A 107 -19.04 0.56 7.05
CA ALA A 107 -18.60 -0.28 5.95
C ALA A 107 -18.46 -1.75 6.38
N LYS A 108 -19.42 -2.60 5.97
CA LYS A 108 -19.56 -3.99 6.45
C LYS A 108 -18.88 -5.04 5.57
N PHE A 109 -18.22 -4.64 4.49
CA PHE A 109 -17.65 -5.55 3.49
C PHE A 109 -16.15 -5.31 3.25
N PRO A 110 -15.29 -5.37 4.28
CA PRO A 110 -13.86 -5.16 4.07
C PRO A 110 -13.28 -6.24 3.15
N ILE A 111 -12.41 -5.86 2.23
CA ILE A 111 -11.61 -6.81 1.44
C ILE A 111 -10.30 -7.06 2.17
N TYR A 112 -10.16 -8.28 2.72
CA TYR A 112 -8.97 -8.71 3.45
C TYR A 112 -8.61 -10.18 3.12
N PRO A 113 -7.34 -10.47 2.77
CA PRO A 113 -6.22 -9.54 2.64
C PRO A 113 -6.42 -8.50 1.53
N GLY A 114 -5.87 -7.31 1.73
CA GLY A 114 -5.96 -6.17 0.81
C GLY A 114 -5.68 -6.46 -0.66
N ILE A 115 -6.05 -5.55 -1.57
CA ILE A 115 -5.89 -5.77 -3.03
C ILE A 115 -5.06 -4.71 -3.75
N HIS A 116 -4.88 -3.52 -3.17
CA HIS A 116 -4.43 -2.34 -3.92
C HIS A 116 -3.14 -1.70 -3.40
N SER A 117 -2.96 -1.60 -2.08
CA SER A 117 -1.90 -0.77 -1.50
C SER A 117 -1.05 -1.49 -0.45
N MET A 118 0.23 -1.14 -0.47
CA MET A 118 1.26 -1.47 0.51
C MET A 118 2.13 -0.21 0.64
N ALA A 119 1.59 0.83 1.29
CA ALA A 119 2.25 2.12 1.39
C ALA A 119 3.66 1.99 1.99
N VAL A 120 4.65 2.55 1.29
CA VAL A 120 6.05 2.47 1.70
C VAL A 120 6.34 3.56 2.72
N LEU A 121 6.69 3.14 3.93
CA LEU A 121 7.35 3.98 4.92
C LEU A 121 8.85 4.00 4.62
N GLN A 122 9.47 5.15 4.88
CA GLN A 122 10.89 5.37 4.65
C GLN A 122 11.49 6.09 5.84
N PHE A 123 12.67 5.65 6.26
CA PHE A 123 13.46 6.33 7.25
C PHE A 123 14.64 7.00 6.59
N ILE A 124 14.61 8.33 6.63
CA ILE A 124 15.56 9.19 5.95
C ILE A 124 16.20 10.15 6.96
N VAL A 125 17.47 10.45 6.73
CA VAL A 125 18.27 11.30 7.61
C VAL A 125 18.98 12.35 6.77
N ASN A 126 19.20 13.54 7.34
CA ASN A 126 20.07 14.53 6.71
C ASN A 126 21.47 13.92 6.50
N LYS A 127 22.02 14.02 5.29
CA LYS A 127 23.28 13.35 4.93
C LYS A 127 24.47 13.79 5.79
N LYS A 128 24.55 15.07 6.17
CA LYS A 128 25.63 15.55 7.05
C LYS A 128 25.51 14.99 8.46
N VAL A 129 24.28 14.79 8.95
CA VAL A 129 24.05 14.14 10.25
C VAL A 129 24.46 12.68 10.16
N TRP A 130 24.04 11.99 9.10
CA TRP A 130 24.42 10.61 8.85
C TRP A 130 25.94 10.40 8.82
N GLU A 131 26.68 11.25 8.10
CA GLU A 131 28.14 11.18 8.02
C GLU A 131 28.82 11.43 9.37
N LYS A 132 28.25 12.31 10.22
CA LYS A 132 28.78 12.60 11.57
C LYS A 132 28.60 11.46 12.57
N LEU A 133 27.69 10.51 12.33
CA LEU A 133 27.47 9.37 13.23
C LEU A 133 28.68 8.41 13.27
N GLY A 134 29.55 8.45 12.26
CA GLY A 134 30.61 7.45 12.09
C GLY A 134 30.06 6.05 11.82
N LYS A 135 30.95 5.08 11.55
CA LYS A 135 30.53 3.72 11.17
C LYS A 135 29.68 3.04 12.24
N GLU A 136 30.03 3.23 13.51
CA GLU A 136 29.30 2.62 14.64
C GLU A 136 27.88 3.18 14.75
N GLY A 137 27.70 4.50 14.77
CA GLY A 137 26.37 5.11 14.85
C GLY A 137 25.51 4.83 13.62
N GLN A 138 26.11 4.77 12.43
CA GLN A 138 25.43 4.37 11.20
C GLN A 138 24.91 2.93 11.29
N THR A 139 25.78 2.00 11.70
CA THR A 139 25.42 0.59 11.88
C THR A 139 24.33 0.42 12.94
N ALA A 140 24.48 1.09 14.09
CA ALA A 140 23.50 1.05 15.16
C ALA A 140 22.12 1.53 14.69
N LEU A 141 22.07 2.61 13.90
CA LEU A 141 20.81 3.17 13.41
C LEU A 141 20.15 2.27 12.35
N GLU A 142 20.93 1.67 11.45
CA GLU A 142 20.42 0.68 10.47
C GLU A 142 19.85 -0.56 11.16
N VAL A 143 20.58 -1.13 12.12
CA VAL A 143 20.15 -2.32 12.88
C VAL A 143 18.90 -2.03 13.72
N TRP A 144 18.88 -0.88 14.39
CA TRP A 144 17.72 -0.43 15.15
C TRP A 144 16.49 -0.28 14.24
N TYR A 145 16.64 0.44 13.13
CA TYR A 145 15.52 0.66 12.21
C TYR A 145 15.00 -0.66 11.66
N ALA A 146 15.87 -1.55 11.17
CA ALA A 146 15.46 -2.85 10.64
C ALA A 146 14.69 -3.68 11.69
N SER A 147 15.18 -3.73 12.93
CA SER A 147 14.54 -4.48 14.03
C SER A 147 13.20 -3.87 14.45
N SER A 148 13.14 -2.55 14.65
CA SER A 148 11.89 -1.85 15.01
C SER A 148 10.85 -1.97 13.91
N TYR A 149 11.29 -1.91 12.65
CA TYR A 149 10.42 -2.01 11.49
C TYR A 149 9.82 -3.42 11.34
N ASP A 150 10.63 -4.47 11.52
CA ASP A 150 10.16 -5.85 11.49
C ASP A 150 9.16 -6.12 12.63
N ALA A 151 9.46 -5.65 13.85
CA ALA A 151 8.57 -5.75 14.99
C ALA A 151 7.21 -5.07 14.72
N MET A 152 7.21 -3.84 14.19
CA MET A 152 5.98 -3.12 13.83
C MET A 152 5.17 -3.86 12.76
N ARG A 153 5.84 -4.35 11.70
CA ARG A 153 5.17 -5.09 10.62
C ARG A 153 4.54 -6.38 11.13
N ARG A 154 5.27 -7.12 11.97
CA ARG A 154 4.79 -8.37 12.56
C ARG A 154 3.58 -8.13 13.46
N GLU A 155 3.64 -7.10 14.31
CA GLU A 155 2.52 -6.75 15.19
C GLU A 155 1.29 -6.35 14.38
N ALA A 156 1.46 -5.52 13.34
CA ALA A 156 0.37 -5.14 12.44
C ALA A 156 -0.26 -6.36 11.75
N ASP A 157 0.56 -7.32 11.25
CA ASP A 157 0.04 -8.56 10.65
C ASP A 157 -0.75 -9.41 11.65
N LEU A 158 -0.23 -9.58 12.87
CA LEU A 158 -0.91 -10.34 13.93
C LEU A 158 -2.27 -9.72 14.28
N GLN A 159 -2.31 -8.40 14.45
CA GLN A 159 -3.54 -7.68 14.76
C GLN A 159 -4.54 -7.72 13.61
N ASP A 160 -4.08 -7.47 12.37
CA ASP A 160 -4.92 -7.57 11.16
C ASP A 160 -5.57 -8.95 11.03
N ARG A 161 -4.77 -10.01 11.20
CA ARG A 161 -5.25 -11.40 11.11
C ARG A 161 -6.22 -11.74 12.23
N ALA A 162 -5.94 -11.31 13.46
CA ALA A 162 -6.83 -11.53 14.60
C ALA A 162 -8.19 -10.83 14.42
N ILE A 163 -8.17 -9.57 13.95
CA ILE A 163 -9.40 -8.81 13.67
C ILE A 163 -10.18 -9.47 12.54
N ALA A 164 -9.54 -9.83 11.43
CA ALA A 164 -10.21 -10.50 10.32
C ALA A 164 -10.80 -11.85 10.72
N ALA A 165 -10.09 -12.64 11.53
CA ALA A 165 -10.59 -13.91 12.06
C ALA A 165 -11.83 -13.70 12.96
N LYS A 166 -11.79 -12.72 13.87
CA LYS A 166 -12.93 -12.36 14.71
C LYS A 166 -14.14 -11.91 13.88
N GLN A 167 -13.93 -11.08 12.87
CA GLN A 167 -15.00 -10.61 11.98
C GLN A 167 -15.62 -11.74 11.17
N ARG A 168 -14.81 -12.69 10.65
CA ARG A 168 -15.29 -13.88 9.95
C ARG A 168 -16.12 -14.83 10.83
N ALA A 169 -15.81 -14.90 12.13
CA ALA A 169 -16.58 -15.69 13.09
C ALA A 169 -17.88 -14.99 13.53
N GLY A 170 -17.96 -13.67 13.37
CA GLY A 170 -19.15 -12.88 13.64
C GLY A 170 -20.18 -12.92 12.50
N LYS A 171 -21.29 -12.21 12.69
CA LYS A 171 -22.38 -12.10 11.69
C LYS A 171 -22.54 -10.70 11.09
N ASP A 172 -21.97 -9.68 11.74
CA ASP A 172 -22.20 -8.27 11.38
C ASP A 172 -21.34 -7.78 10.21
N ILE A 173 -20.26 -8.49 9.91
CA ILE A 173 -19.25 -8.07 8.93
C ILE A 173 -18.96 -9.25 8.01
N THR A 174 -19.03 -9.02 6.69
CA THR A 174 -18.66 -10.00 5.68
C THR A 174 -17.27 -9.67 5.17
N VAL A 175 -16.24 -10.35 5.69
CA VAL A 175 -14.87 -10.20 5.20
C VAL A 175 -14.75 -10.88 3.84
N ILE A 176 -14.47 -10.09 2.80
CA ILE A 176 -14.30 -10.58 1.44
C ILE A 176 -12.84 -10.93 1.20
N ASP A 177 -12.57 -12.16 0.79
CA ASP A 177 -11.25 -12.58 0.31
C ASP A 177 -11.33 -12.92 -1.18
N TRP A 178 -10.70 -12.09 -2.01
CA TRP A 178 -10.66 -12.33 -3.45
C TRP A 178 -9.85 -13.60 -3.76
N SER A 179 -10.38 -14.39 -4.70
CA SER A 179 -9.67 -15.56 -5.22
C SER A 179 -8.34 -15.16 -5.87
N THR A 180 -7.40 -16.11 -5.95
CA THR A 180 -6.13 -15.90 -6.66
C THR A 180 -6.34 -15.44 -8.11
N ALA A 181 -7.40 -15.94 -8.78
CA ALA A 181 -7.74 -15.55 -10.13
C ALA A 181 -8.17 -14.07 -10.23
N GLU A 182 -9.03 -13.59 -9.33
CA GLU A 182 -9.44 -12.17 -9.31
C GLU A 182 -8.27 -11.25 -8.95
N ARG A 183 -7.41 -11.67 -8.03
CA ARG A 183 -6.17 -10.94 -7.70
C ARG A 183 -5.22 -10.88 -8.90
N ALA A 184 -5.17 -11.92 -9.73
CA ALA A 184 -4.35 -11.93 -10.96
C ALA A 184 -4.91 -10.96 -12.02
N LYS A 185 -6.22 -10.98 -12.27
CA LYS A 185 -6.88 -10.01 -13.18
C LYS A 185 -6.60 -8.57 -12.77
N PHE A 186 -6.74 -8.25 -11.48
CA PHE A 186 -6.46 -6.89 -10.99
C PHE A 186 -4.98 -6.52 -11.10
N ARG A 187 -4.07 -7.49 -10.91
CA ARG A 187 -2.64 -7.29 -11.10
C ARG A 187 -2.29 -6.98 -12.56
N GLU A 188 -2.92 -7.65 -13.53
CA GLU A 188 -2.73 -7.35 -14.95
C GLU A 188 -3.14 -5.91 -15.30
N ILE A 189 -4.29 -5.48 -14.78
CA ILE A 189 -4.76 -4.08 -14.89
C ILE A 189 -3.72 -3.12 -14.28
N ALA A 190 -3.23 -3.44 -13.08
CA ALA A 190 -2.25 -2.63 -12.38
C ALA A 190 -0.92 -2.54 -13.15
N VAL A 191 -0.41 -3.65 -13.66
CA VAL A 191 0.82 -3.70 -14.48
C VAL A 191 0.70 -2.79 -15.70
N GLY A 192 -0.46 -2.76 -16.37
CA GLY A 192 -0.72 -1.82 -17.45
C GLY A 192 -0.54 -0.35 -17.02
N ALA A 193 -1.14 0.03 -15.89
CA ALA A 193 -0.99 1.39 -15.35
C ALA A 193 0.46 1.70 -14.94
N TRP A 194 1.16 0.72 -14.37
CA TRP A 194 2.56 0.88 -13.98
C TRP A 194 3.45 1.15 -15.19
N HIS A 195 3.26 0.44 -16.29
CA HIS A 195 4.00 0.67 -17.54
C HIS A 195 3.77 2.08 -18.08
N ASP A 196 2.54 2.60 -18.03
CA ASP A 196 2.26 3.96 -18.47
C ASP A 196 2.89 5.02 -17.55
N PHE A 197 2.87 4.80 -16.24
CA PHE A 197 3.55 5.70 -15.29
C PHE A 197 5.07 5.66 -15.43
N ALA A 198 5.65 4.50 -15.74
CA ALA A 198 7.08 4.34 -15.94
C ALA A 198 7.63 5.16 -17.12
N LYS A 199 6.78 5.51 -18.12
CA LYS A 199 7.16 6.39 -19.23
C LYS A 199 7.49 7.82 -18.80
N LYS A 200 7.04 8.24 -17.60
CA LYS A 200 7.21 9.62 -17.12
C LYS A 200 8.66 9.98 -16.74
N SER A 201 9.52 9.00 -16.45
CA SER A 201 10.96 9.26 -16.25
C SER A 201 11.80 7.98 -16.33
N PRO A 202 13.10 8.10 -16.66
CA PRO A 202 14.03 6.97 -16.62
C PRO A 202 14.07 6.27 -15.25
N LEU A 203 13.99 7.05 -14.15
CA LEU A 203 14.00 6.50 -12.80
C LEU A 203 12.71 5.74 -12.46
N ALA A 204 11.56 6.18 -13.00
CA ALA A 204 10.31 5.44 -12.87
C ALA A 204 10.36 4.11 -13.63
N LYS A 205 10.99 4.09 -14.81
CA LYS A 205 11.27 2.85 -15.54
C LYS A 205 12.18 1.91 -14.76
N GLU A 206 13.28 2.41 -14.21
CA GLU A 206 14.20 1.63 -13.38
C GLU A 206 13.48 1.01 -12.17
N ALA A 207 12.66 1.80 -11.47
CA ALA A 207 11.85 1.32 -10.36
C ALA A 207 10.85 0.23 -10.77
N LEU A 208 10.18 0.39 -11.92
CA LEU A 208 9.26 -0.62 -12.44
C LEU A 208 9.98 -1.91 -12.82
N ASP A 209 11.09 -1.82 -13.56
CA ASP A 209 11.85 -2.99 -14.00
C ASP A 209 12.32 -3.82 -12.80
N ALA A 210 12.84 -3.16 -11.76
CA ALA A 210 13.22 -3.79 -10.50
C ALA A 210 12.03 -4.46 -9.79
N HIS A 211 10.87 -3.78 -9.75
CA HIS A 211 9.66 -4.32 -9.15
C HIS A 211 9.15 -5.56 -9.88
N LEU A 212 9.03 -5.50 -11.21
CA LEU A 212 8.59 -6.62 -12.04
C LEU A 212 9.55 -7.82 -11.93
N LYS A 213 10.87 -7.57 -11.91
CA LYS A 213 11.87 -8.62 -11.68
C LYS A 213 11.64 -9.32 -10.33
N TYR A 214 11.43 -8.54 -9.27
CA TYR A 214 11.16 -9.11 -7.95
C TYR A 214 9.86 -9.91 -7.94
N MET A 215 8.77 -9.38 -8.51
CA MET A 215 7.48 -10.07 -8.58
C MET A 215 7.56 -11.41 -9.31
N ARG A 216 8.35 -11.52 -10.39
CA ARG A 216 8.62 -12.79 -11.07
C ARG A 216 9.42 -13.74 -10.18
N SER A 217 10.45 -13.25 -9.49
CA SER A 217 11.26 -14.11 -8.59
C SER A 217 10.47 -14.73 -7.43
N VAL A 218 9.35 -14.11 -7.04
CA VAL A 218 8.46 -14.63 -5.99
C VAL A 218 7.19 -15.29 -6.55
N GLY A 219 7.11 -15.51 -7.87
CA GLY A 219 6.00 -16.22 -8.51
C GLY A 219 4.67 -15.45 -8.59
N LEU A 220 4.68 -14.13 -8.40
CA LEU A 220 3.47 -13.29 -8.52
C LEU A 220 3.16 -12.89 -9.96
N LEU A 221 4.14 -12.97 -10.86
CA LEU A 221 4.04 -12.77 -12.29
C LEU A 221 4.75 -13.92 -13.00
N LYS A 222 4.23 -14.29 -14.18
CA LYS A 222 4.92 -15.22 -15.09
C LYS A 222 6.07 -14.51 -15.82
#